data_AF-T5ABU9-F1
#
_entry.id   AF-T5ABU9-F1
#
_cell.length_a   1.000
_cell.length_b   1.000
_cell.length_c   1.000
_cell.angle_alpha   90.00
_cell.angle_beta   90.00
_cell.angle_gamma   90.00
#
_symmetry.space_group_name_H-M   'P 1'
#
loop_
_entity.id
_entity.type
_entity.pdbx_description
1 polymer ?
#
loop_
_entity_poly.entity_id
_entity_poly.type
_entity_poly.pdbx_seq_one_letter_code
_entity_poly.pdbx_strand_id
1 'polypeptide(L)'
;MSTPTTFSIPPPDARDVAARLHDELRRRQEATPEAVFGDKTPEQSYKWLCQLEHRHLKPGQVDDFRASIHHVDYWRHEALHLKKALFHALWQQLCDEHAPDGLHRASDWRSMTAALERRLKRHGLGQCRLSIDHQPYWKFEAEVLGHVSAARDHELYEQLRTRSPPERRSPNKRQTRAMAEPRRSKRLASKVGKRVADKVVVPRRRP
;
A
#
# COMPACT_ATOMS: atom_id res chain seq x y z
N MET A 1 -5.39 95.50 -39.97
CA MET A 1 -5.07 94.17 -39.39
C MET A 1 -4.48 94.40 -38.01
N SER A 2 -5.28 94.30 -36.95
CA SER A 2 -4.83 94.51 -35.56
C SER A 2 -4.46 93.17 -34.94
N THR A 3 -3.20 93.02 -34.51
CA THR A 3 -2.74 91.86 -33.73
C THR A 3 -3.17 92.01 -32.27
N PRO A 4 -3.64 90.94 -31.61
CA PRO A 4 -4.18 91.01 -30.27
C PRO A 4 -3.09 91.19 -29.20
N THR A 5 -3.52 91.89 -28.17
CA THR A 5 -2.90 92.22 -26.89
C THR A 5 -2.08 91.08 -26.28
N THR A 6 -0.84 91.39 -25.93
CA THR A 6 0.13 90.53 -25.26
C THR A 6 -0.46 89.93 -23.97
N PHE A 7 -0.61 88.60 -23.92
CA PHE A 7 -0.92 87.89 -22.67
C PHE A 7 0.29 87.96 -21.74
N SER A 8 0.27 88.86 -20.76
CA SER A 8 1.25 88.90 -19.68
C SER A 8 0.74 88.03 -18.54
N ILE A 9 1.29 86.82 -18.41
CA ILE A 9 1.04 85.97 -17.24
C ILE A 9 1.96 86.49 -16.13
N PRO A 10 1.44 86.97 -14.99
CA PRO A 10 2.28 87.42 -13.89
C PRO A 10 3.14 86.27 -13.38
N PRO A 11 4.40 86.52 -12.99
CA PRO A 11 5.27 85.48 -12.47
C PRO A 11 4.63 84.87 -11.22
N PRO A 12 4.60 83.54 -11.11
CA PRO A 12 3.97 82.87 -9.99
C PRO A 12 4.69 83.23 -8.68
N ASP A 13 3.91 83.39 -7.60
CA ASP A 13 4.46 83.64 -6.27
C ASP A 13 5.39 82.49 -5.86
N ALA A 14 6.57 82.82 -5.36
CA ALA A 14 7.60 81.86 -4.99
C ALA A 14 7.11 80.87 -3.91
N ARG A 15 6.20 81.33 -3.04
CA ARG A 15 5.58 80.49 -2.00
C ARG A 15 4.67 79.41 -2.60
N ASP A 16 3.89 79.76 -3.62
CA ASP A 16 3.01 78.82 -4.30
C ASP A 16 3.81 77.78 -5.10
N VAL A 17 4.92 78.20 -5.72
CA VAL A 17 5.84 77.28 -6.40
C VAL A 17 6.47 76.31 -5.40
N ALA A 18 6.93 76.80 -4.24
CA ALA A 18 7.51 75.97 -3.20
C ALA A 18 6.51 74.95 -2.63
N ALA A 19 5.26 75.36 -2.37
CA ALA A 19 4.20 74.47 -1.90
C ALA A 19 3.92 73.36 -2.91
N ARG A 20 3.78 73.70 -4.20
CA ARG A 20 3.54 72.72 -5.27
C ARG A 20 4.70 71.74 -5.44
N LEU A 21 5.94 72.19 -5.31
CA LEU A 21 7.12 71.32 -5.34
C LEU A 21 7.12 70.35 -4.16
N HIS A 22 6.69 70.80 -2.98
CA HIS A 22 6.63 69.96 -1.79
C HIS A 22 5.53 68.89 -1.90
N ASP A 23 4.36 69.26 -2.44
CA ASP A 23 3.26 68.33 -2.71
C ASP A 23 3.64 67.30 -3.78
N GLU A 24 4.40 67.70 -4.80
CA GLU A 24 4.89 66.81 -5.84
C GLU A 24 5.96 65.85 -5.32
N LEU A 25 6.87 66.33 -4.46
CA LEU A 25 7.84 65.47 -3.77
C LEU A 25 7.13 64.41 -2.93
N ARG A 26 6.10 64.79 -2.17
CA ARG A 26 5.30 63.86 -1.37
C ARG A 26 4.59 62.84 -2.26
N ARG A 27 3.93 63.29 -3.33
CA ARG A 27 3.27 62.39 -4.30
C ARG A 27 4.24 61.40 -4.92
N ARG A 28 5.46 61.79 -5.24
CA ARG A 28 6.48 60.89 -5.81
C ARG A 28 6.97 59.86 -4.80
N GLN A 29 7.13 60.25 -3.54
CA GLN A 29 7.48 59.33 -2.46
C GLN A 29 6.35 58.33 -2.18
N GLU A 30 5.08 58.76 -2.25
CA GLU A 30 3.91 57.89 -2.08
C GLU A 30 3.64 56.97 -3.29
N ALA A 31 3.88 57.46 -4.51
CA ALA A 31 3.69 56.70 -5.75
C ALA A 31 4.77 55.63 -5.97
N THR A 32 5.94 55.83 -5.37
CA THR A 32 7.09 54.92 -5.45
C THR A 32 7.64 54.69 -4.05
N PRO A 33 6.92 53.92 -3.20
CA PRO A 33 7.45 53.55 -1.90
C PRO A 33 8.77 52.80 -2.12
N GLU A 34 9.80 53.16 -1.36
CA GLU A 34 11.06 52.43 -1.39
C GLU A 34 10.80 50.95 -1.05
N ALA A 35 11.44 50.04 -1.80
CA ALA A 35 11.29 48.62 -1.56
C ALA A 35 11.82 48.28 -0.17
N VAL A 36 10.92 47.98 0.77
CA VAL A 36 11.27 47.45 2.08
C VAL A 36 11.66 45.99 1.88
N PHE A 37 12.94 45.75 1.58
CA PHE A 37 13.49 44.41 1.58
C PHE A 37 13.53 43.94 3.03
N GLY A 38 12.68 42.96 3.38
CA GLY A 38 12.69 42.40 4.73
C GLY A 38 14.07 41.84 5.08
N ASP A 39 14.54 42.08 6.30
CA ASP A 39 15.84 41.63 6.85
C ASP A 39 16.06 40.10 6.89
N LYS A 40 15.13 39.32 6.34
CA LYS A 40 15.29 37.88 6.20
C LYS A 40 16.19 37.64 5.00
N THR A 41 17.46 37.38 5.24
CA THR A 41 18.34 36.77 4.24
C THR A 41 17.58 35.60 3.61
N PRO A 42 17.28 35.65 2.30
CA PRO A 42 16.54 34.58 1.65
C PRO A 42 17.32 33.28 1.82
N GLU A 43 16.63 32.18 2.18
CA GLU A 43 17.27 30.88 2.30
C GLU A 43 17.97 30.55 0.98
N GLN A 44 19.28 30.38 1.05
CA GLN A 44 20.11 30.13 -0.11
C GLN A 44 19.80 28.73 -0.67
N SER A 45 19.33 28.66 -1.92
CA SER A 45 19.11 27.39 -2.59
C SER A 45 20.43 26.79 -3.05
N TYR A 46 21.03 25.94 -2.22
CA TYR A 46 22.26 25.21 -2.56
C TYR A 46 22.10 24.36 -3.83
N LYS A 47 20.90 23.84 -4.10
CA LYS A 47 20.60 23.14 -5.35
C LYS A 47 20.81 24.03 -6.56
N TRP A 48 20.35 25.28 -6.50
CA TRP A 48 20.49 26.22 -7.61
C TRP A 48 21.95 26.63 -7.82
N LEU A 49 22.72 26.84 -6.74
CA LEU A 49 24.15 27.12 -6.83
C LEU A 49 24.91 25.96 -7.48
N CYS A 50 24.65 24.73 -7.05
CA CYS A 50 25.25 23.56 -7.69
C CYS A 50 24.88 23.49 -9.18
N GLN A 51 23.62 23.77 -9.55
CA GLN A 51 23.21 23.80 -10.96
C GLN A 51 23.93 24.88 -11.77
N LEU A 52 24.18 26.04 -11.18
CA LEU A 52 24.93 27.12 -11.83
C LEU A 52 26.38 26.68 -12.05
N GLU A 53 27.05 26.17 -11.01
CA GLU A 53 28.44 25.71 -11.10
C GLU A 53 28.60 24.52 -12.06
N HIS A 54 27.65 23.59 -12.07
CA HIS A 54 27.66 22.44 -12.98
C HIS A 54 27.64 22.85 -14.46
N ARG A 55 27.10 24.03 -14.82
CA ARG A 55 27.14 24.52 -16.21
C ARG A 55 28.54 24.86 -16.68
N HIS A 56 29.43 25.18 -15.75
CA HIS A 56 30.82 25.56 -16.03
C HIS A 56 31.78 24.37 -15.99
N LEU A 57 31.33 23.22 -15.49
CA LEU A 57 32.13 22.02 -15.30
C LEU A 57 31.73 20.92 -16.29
N LYS A 58 32.70 20.10 -16.70
CA LYS A 58 32.39 18.87 -17.46
C LYS A 58 31.79 17.82 -16.50
N PRO A 59 30.89 16.95 -16.98
CA PRO A 59 30.28 15.91 -16.15
C PRO A 59 31.30 15.08 -15.35
N GLY A 60 32.38 14.62 -15.98
CA GLY A 60 33.42 13.85 -15.29
C GLY A 60 34.10 14.60 -14.14
N GLN A 61 34.31 15.92 -14.29
CA GLN A 61 34.91 16.74 -13.22
C GLN A 61 33.95 16.90 -12.03
N VAL A 62 32.66 17.03 -12.32
CA VAL A 62 31.62 17.06 -11.26
C VAL A 62 31.65 15.76 -10.47
N ASP A 63 31.76 14.61 -11.14
CA ASP A 63 31.84 13.32 -10.47
C ASP A 63 33.12 13.16 -9.64
N ASP A 64 34.27 13.63 -10.14
CA ASP A 64 35.53 13.67 -9.38
C ASP A 64 35.37 14.52 -8.10
N PHE A 65 34.75 15.71 -8.19
CA PHE A 65 34.49 16.54 -7.01
C PHE A 65 33.51 15.88 -6.04
N ARG A 66 32.46 15.23 -6.55
CA ARG A 66 31.51 14.50 -5.71
C ARG A 66 32.18 13.36 -4.97
N ALA A 67 33.09 12.64 -5.62
CA ALA A 67 33.85 11.55 -5.01
C ALA A 67 34.73 12.01 -3.83
N SER A 68 35.15 13.29 -3.81
CA SER A 68 35.90 13.87 -2.69
C SER A 68 35.05 14.20 -1.45
N ILE A 69 33.72 14.14 -1.55
CA ILE A 69 32.82 14.41 -0.41
C ILE A 69 32.86 13.22 0.55
N HIS A 70 33.32 13.43 1.78
CA HIS A 70 33.37 12.38 2.82
C HIS A 70 32.18 12.35 3.77
N HIS A 71 31.15 13.18 3.51
CA HIS A 71 29.98 13.28 4.39
C HIS A 71 29.05 12.07 4.26
N VAL A 72 28.83 11.34 5.36
CA VAL A 72 28.01 10.10 5.37
C VAL A 72 26.57 10.37 4.92
N ASP A 73 25.92 11.40 5.45
CA ASP A 73 24.52 11.66 5.08
C ASP A 73 24.35 12.05 3.60
N TYR A 74 25.35 12.69 2.99
CA TYR A 74 25.31 13.00 1.56
C TYR A 74 25.16 11.72 0.74
N TRP A 75 26.05 10.74 0.98
CA TRP A 75 26.01 9.46 0.30
C TRP A 75 24.80 8.60 0.68
N ARG A 76 24.34 8.69 1.93
CA ARG A 76 23.09 8.03 2.35
C ARG A 76 21.89 8.56 1.56
N HIS A 77 21.77 9.87 1.41
CA HIS A 77 20.69 10.50 0.65
C HIS A 77 20.78 10.13 -0.84
N GLU A 78 21.98 10.16 -1.42
CA GLU A 78 22.21 9.75 -2.80
C GLU A 78 21.82 8.28 -3.03
N ALA A 79 22.28 7.37 -2.16
CA ALA A 79 21.95 5.95 -2.27
C ALA A 79 20.44 5.68 -2.15
N LEU A 80 19.75 6.38 -1.25
CA LEU A 80 18.29 6.29 -1.12
C LEU A 80 17.57 6.85 -2.36
N HIS A 81 18.07 7.95 -2.94
CA HIS A 81 17.53 8.52 -4.16
C HIS A 81 17.69 7.54 -5.34
N LEU A 82 18.89 7.01 -5.54
CA LEU A 82 19.18 6.03 -6.59
C LEU A 82 18.37 4.75 -6.42
N LYS A 83 18.22 4.23 -5.20
CA LYS A 83 17.35 3.08 -4.91
C LYS A 83 15.91 3.33 -5.36
N LYS A 84 15.36 4.51 -5.03
CA LYS A 84 13.99 4.89 -5.43
C LYS A 84 13.87 5.02 -6.95
N ALA A 85 14.81 5.70 -7.59
CA ALA A 85 14.83 5.88 -9.04
C ALA A 85 14.92 4.55 -9.78
N LEU A 86 15.80 3.63 -9.33
CA LEU A 86 15.93 2.30 -9.90
C LEU A 86 14.65 1.48 -9.75
N PHE A 87 14.03 1.48 -8.55
CA PHE A 87 12.78 0.77 -8.34
C PHE A 87 11.67 1.31 -9.24
N HIS A 88 11.57 2.64 -9.37
CA HIS A 88 10.61 3.27 -10.26
C HIS A 88 10.81 2.89 -11.73
N ALA A 89 12.05 2.93 -12.22
CA ALA A 89 12.37 2.53 -13.59
C ALA A 89 12.05 1.05 -13.86
N LEU A 90 12.40 0.15 -12.92
CA LEU A 90 12.07 -1.27 -13.03
C LEU A 90 10.57 -1.52 -13.00
N TRP A 91 9.83 -0.75 -12.21
CA TRP A 91 8.38 -0.82 -12.13
C TRP A 91 7.73 -0.34 -13.44
N GLN A 92 8.15 0.81 -13.95
CA GLN A 92 7.70 1.32 -15.25
C GLN A 92 7.95 0.34 -16.37
N GLN A 93 9.16 -0.22 -16.46
CA GLN A 93 9.48 -1.23 -17.47
C GLN A 93 8.52 -2.42 -17.40
N LEU A 94 8.15 -2.90 -16.21
CA LEU A 94 7.19 -3.99 -16.05
C LEU A 94 5.76 -3.58 -16.47
N CYS A 95 5.37 -2.34 -16.17
CA CYS A 95 4.10 -1.80 -16.63
C CYS A 95 4.07 -1.72 -18.16
N ASP A 96 5.12 -1.23 -18.80
CA ASP A 96 5.19 -1.09 -20.26
C ASP A 96 5.21 -2.47 -20.95
N GLU A 97 5.89 -3.46 -20.37
CA GLU A 97 5.95 -4.84 -20.89
C GLU A 97 4.61 -5.60 -20.78
N HIS A 98 3.84 -5.37 -19.72
CA HIS A 98 2.67 -6.20 -19.40
C HIS A 98 1.33 -5.48 -19.49
N ALA A 99 1.31 -4.15 -19.52
CA ALA A 99 0.13 -3.32 -19.64
C ALA A 99 0.42 -2.05 -20.50
N PRO A 100 0.83 -2.23 -21.78
CA PRO A 100 1.23 -1.11 -22.65
C PRO A 100 0.10 -0.11 -22.91
N ASP A 101 -1.15 -0.57 -22.85
CA ASP A 101 -2.34 0.26 -23.08
C ASP A 101 -2.77 1.04 -21.82
N GLY A 102 -2.04 0.92 -20.70
CA GLY A 102 -2.38 1.51 -19.40
C GLY A 102 -3.59 0.89 -18.70
N LEU A 103 -4.24 -0.08 -19.35
CA LEU A 103 -5.38 -0.83 -18.82
C LEU A 103 -4.90 -2.08 -18.08
N HIS A 104 -4.70 -1.98 -16.77
CA HIS A 104 -4.21 -3.10 -15.97
C HIS A 104 -5.31 -4.14 -15.69
N ARG A 105 -5.37 -5.20 -16.50
CA ARG A 105 -6.27 -6.34 -16.27
C ARG A 105 -5.67 -7.32 -15.25
N ALA A 106 -6.51 -8.22 -14.73
CA ALA A 106 -6.06 -9.25 -13.80
C ALA A 106 -5.02 -10.22 -14.40
N SER A 107 -5.01 -10.42 -15.72
CA SER A 107 -3.97 -11.18 -16.45
C SER A 107 -2.61 -10.50 -16.38
N ASP A 108 -2.60 -9.18 -16.41
CA ASP A 108 -1.39 -8.36 -16.53
C ASP A 108 -0.70 -8.32 -15.17
N TRP A 109 -1.48 -8.10 -14.10
CA TRP A 109 -1.00 -8.24 -12.72
C TRP A 109 -0.45 -9.63 -12.41
N ARG A 110 -1.08 -10.70 -12.92
CA ARG A 110 -0.56 -12.06 -12.77
C ARG A 110 0.78 -12.23 -13.48
N SER A 111 0.91 -11.71 -14.70
CA SER A 111 2.15 -11.77 -15.49
C SER A 111 3.29 -10.97 -14.83
N MET A 112 2.99 -9.76 -14.35
CA MET A 112 3.92 -8.93 -13.58
C MET A 112 4.37 -9.63 -12.30
N THR A 113 3.44 -10.24 -11.56
CA THR A 113 3.75 -11.00 -10.33
C THR A 113 4.70 -12.16 -10.64
N ALA A 114 4.43 -12.93 -11.70
CA ALA A 114 5.30 -14.02 -12.13
C ALA A 114 6.70 -13.54 -12.58
N ALA A 115 6.78 -12.37 -13.23
CA ALA A 115 8.06 -11.75 -13.60
C ALA A 115 8.86 -11.33 -12.35
N LEU A 116 8.20 -10.69 -11.38
CA LEU A 116 8.81 -10.28 -10.11
C LEU A 116 9.27 -11.49 -9.29
N GLU A 117 8.46 -12.54 -9.17
CA GLU A 117 8.86 -13.76 -8.48
C GLU A 117 10.10 -14.41 -9.11
N ARG A 118 10.18 -14.46 -10.44
CA ARG A 118 11.38 -14.95 -11.14
C ARG A 118 12.60 -14.09 -10.83
N ARG A 119 12.45 -12.76 -10.81
CA ARG A 119 13.54 -11.83 -10.44
C ARG A 119 13.99 -12.05 -9.00
N LEU A 120 13.06 -12.13 -8.04
CA LEU A 120 13.36 -12.36 -6.63
C LEU A 120 14.08 -13.70 -6.41
N LYS A 121 13.60 -14.79 -7.04
CA LYS A 121 14.23 -16.11 -6.95
C LYS A 121 15.68 -16.10 -7.43
N ARG A 122 16.01 -15.35 -8.50
CA ARG A 122 17.40 -15.20 -8.98
C ARG A 122 18.33 -14.54 -7.96
N HIS A 123 17.79 -13.72 -7.06
CA HIS A 123 18.53 -13.08 -5.98
C HIS A 123 18.47 -13.85 -4.66
N GLY A 124 18.00 -15.11 -4.66
CA GLY A 124 17.87 -15.93 -3.46
C GLY A 124 16.74 -15.51 -2.52
N LEU A 125 15.87 -14.58 -2.95
CA LEU A 125 14.72 -14.13 -2.19
C LEU A 125 13.52 -15.02 -2.53
N GLY A 126 13.16 -15.91 -1.61
CA GLY A 126 12.04 -16.84 -1.72
C GLY A 126 10.81 -16.40 -0.93
N GLN A 127 9.63 -16.79 -1.41
CA GLN A 127 8.33 -16.78 -0.69
C GLN A 127 8.00 -15.49 0.12
N CYS A 128 8.17 -14.31 -0.47
CA CYS A 128 7.73 -13.05 0.13
C CYS A 128 6.20 -12.94 0.29
N ARG A 129 5.43 -13.88 -0.26
CA ARG A 129 3.97 -13.89 -0.18
C ARG A 129 3.46 -13.96 1.27
N LEU A 130 4.17 -14.65 2.14
CA LEU A 130 3.76 -14.85 3.53
C LEU A 130 3.86 -13.56 4.36
N SER A 131 4.59 -12.54 3.89
CA SER A 131 4.66 -11.24 4.56
C SER A 131 3.55 -10.28 4.14
N ILE A 132 2.53 -10.74 3.40
CA ILE A 132 1.40 -9.90 3.01
C ILE A 132 0.40 -9.84 4.17
N ASP A 133 0.36 -8.72 4.88
CA ASP A 133 -0.55 -8.53 6.03
C ASP A 133 -1.96 -8.07 5.63
N HIS A 134 -2.23 -7.93 4.33
CA HIS A 134 -3.49 -7.41 3.82
C HIS A 134 -4.61 -8.46 3.83
N GLN A 135 -5.49 -8.44 4.83
CA GLN A 135 -6.59 -9.42 4.98
C GLN A 135 -7.52 -9.55 3.75
N PRO A 136 -7.95 -8.47 3.07
CA PRO A 136 -8.80 -8.61 1.89
C PRO A 136 -8.13 -9.36 0.73
N TYR A 137 -6.79 -9.37 0.65
CA TYR A 137 -6.08 -10.19 -0.34
C TYR A 137 -6.33 -11.69 -0.08
N TRP A 138 -6.21 -12.13 1.16
CA TRP A 138 -6.39 -13.53 1.56
C TRP A 138 -7.83 -14.01 1.42
N LYS A 139 -8.81 -13.12 1.54
CA LYS A 139 -10.23 -13.47 1.37
C LYS A 139 -10.51 -14.11 0.01
N PHE A 140 -10.05 -13.51 -1.08
CA PHE A 140 -10.28 -14.03 -2.43
C PHE A 140 -9.66 -15.41 -2.64
N GLU A 141 -8.46 -15.62 -2.08
CA GLU A 141 -7.81 -16.93 -2.14
C GLU A 141 -8.56 -17.97 -1.30
N ALA A 142 -8.98 -17.62 -0.09
CA ALA A 142 -9.73 -18.51 0.79
C ALA A 142 -11.06 -18.96 0.15
N GLU A 143 -11.77 -18.06 -0.53
CA GLU A 143 -13.00 -18.39 -1.25
C GLU A 143 -12.75 -19.43 -2.35
N VAL A 144 -11.73 -19.19 -3.21
CA VAL A 144 -11.38 -20.13 -4.29
C VAL A 144 -10.94 -21.48 -3.73
N LEU A 145 -10.06 -21.49 -2.72
CA LEU A 145 -9.59 -22.72 -2.09
C LEU A 145 -10.73 -23.48 -1.41
N GLY A 146 -11.67 -22.77 -0.78
CA GLY A 146 -12.87 -23.37 -0.16
C GLY A 146 -13.77 -24.07 -1.19
N HIS A 147 -13.97 -23.47 -2.36
CA HIS A 147 -14.71 -24.12 -3.44
C HIS A 147 -14.00 -25.38 -3.96
N VAL A 148 -12.67 -25.31 -4.14
CA VAL A 148 -11.87 -26.45 -4.59
C VAL A 148 -11.87 -27.58 -3.56
N SER A 149 -11.76 -27.27 -2.27
CA SER A 149 -11.82 -28.29 -1.21
C SER A 149 -13.19 -28.93 -1.14
N ALA A 150 -14.27 -28.13 -1.18
CA ALA A 150 -15.64 -28.67 -1.16
C ALA A 150 -15.93 -29.59 -2.35
N ALA A 151 -15.44 -29.24 -3.54
CA ALA A 151 -15.57 -30.10 -4.73
C ALA A 151 -14.83 -31.43 -4.57
N ARG A 152 -13.60 -31.40 -4.03
CA ARG A 152 -12.81 -32.62 -3.75
C ARG A 152 -13.46 -33.49 -2.69
N ASP A 153 -14.00 -32.88 -1.64
CA ASP A 153 -14.71 -33.60 -0.59
C ASP A 153 -15.95 -34.28 -1.16
N HIS A 154 -16.73 -33.59 -1.99
CA HIS A 154 -17.89 -34.16 -2.66
C HIS A 154 -17.52 -35.36 -3.56
N GLU A 155 -16.46 -35.24 -4.35
CA GLU A 155 -15.96 -36.34 -5.18
C GLU A 155 -15.56 -37.55 -4.32
N LEU A 156 -14.89 -37.33 -3.20
CA LEU A 156 -14.52 -38.37 -2.25
C LEU A 156 -15.75 -39.07 -1.66
N TYR A 157 -16.79 -38.32 -1.30
CA TYR A 157 -18.04 -38.89 -0.80
C TYR A 157 -18.75 -39.76 -1.85
N GLU A 158 -18.80 -39.33 -3.11
CA GLU A 158 -19.38 -40.14 -4.19
C GLU A 158 -18.58 -41.42 -4.45
N GLN A 159 -17.25 -41.38 -4.37
CA GLN A 159 -16.40 -42.57 -4.45
C GLN A 159 -16.64 -43.55 -3.29
N LEU A 160 -16.83 -43.06 -2.07
CA LEU A 160 -17.16 -43.90 -0.91
C LEU A 160 -18.57 -44.50 -1.01
N ARG A 161 -19.53 -43.71 -1.51
CA ARG A 161 -20.91 -44.15 -1.73
C ARG A 161 -21.01 -45.25 -2.79
N THR A 162 -20.25 -45.13 -3.88
CA THR A 162 -20.18 -46.15 -4.94
C THR A 162 -19.41 -47.40 -4.52
N ARG A 163 -18.41 -47.26 -3.62
CA ARG A 163 -17.67 -48.40 -3.03
C ARG A 163 -18.41 -49.13 -1.91
N SER A 164 -19.43 -48.51 -1.33
CA SER A 164 -20.26 -49.16 -0.32
C SER A 164 -21.11 -50.25 -0.99
N PRO A 165 -20.94 -51.54 -0.65
CA PRO A 165 -21.77 -52.60 -1.23
C PRO A 165 -23.25 -52.34 -0.85
N PRO A 166 -24.22 -52.73 -1.70
CA PRO A 166 -25.63 -52.53 -1.39
C PRO A 166 -25.95 -53.24 -0.09
N GLU A 167 -26.17 -52.46 0.96
CA GLU A 167 -26.64 -52.97 2.24
C GLU A 167 -27.91 -53.77 1.97
N ARG A 168 -27.87 -55.01 2.43
CA ARG A 168 -28.86 -56.06 2.23
C ARG A 168 -30.25 -55.48 2.51
N ARG A 169 -31.04 -55.27 1.44
CA ARG A 169 -32.49 -55.10 1.54
C ARG A 169 -33.03 -56.31 2.29
N SER A 170 -33.29 -56.14 3.59
CA SER A 170 -33.96 -57.13 4.41
C SER A 170 -35.45 -57.06 4.11
N PRO A 171 -36.08 -58.06 3.47
CA PRO A 171 -37.50 -58.02 3.20
C PRO A 171 -38.22 -58.64 4.39
N ASN A 172 -38.50 -57.85 5.44
CA ASN A 172 -39.33 -58.36 6.54
C ASN A 172 -40.80 -57.97 6.33
N LYS A 173 -41.42 -58.59 5.32
CA LYS A 173 -42.87 -58.83 5.31
C LYS A 173 -43.11 -60.20 5.96
N ARG A 174 -43.45 -60.22 7.25
CA ARG A 174 -44.20 -61.34 7.84
C ARG A 174 -45.27 -60.80 8.80
N GLN A 175 -46.46 -60.62 8.23
CA GLN A 175 -47.71 -60.90 8.94
C GLN A 175 -47.66 -62.36 9.41
N THR A 176 -47.83 -62.60 10.71
CA THR A 176 -48.67 -63.70 11.21
C THR A 176 -49.15 -63.37 12.62
N ARG A 177 -50.46 -63.48 12.74
CA ARG A 177 -51.34 -63.31 13.90
C ARG A 177 -51.51 -64.67 14.58
N ALA A 178 -51.24 -64.78 15.89
CA ALA A 178 -51.80 -65.78 16.82
C ALA A 178 -51.23 -65.49 18.22
N MET A 179 -52.02 -64.98 19.17
CA MET A 179 -52.74 -65.76 20.20
C MET A 179 -51.82 -66.69 21.01
N ALA A 180 -51.41 -66.26 22.21
CA ALA A 180 -51.44 -67.04 23.46
C ALA A 180 -50.70 -66.27 24.58
N GLU A 181 -51.46 -65.75 25.55
CA GLU A 181 -50.96 -65.53 26.90
C GLU A 181 -50.53 -66.87 27.52
N PRO A 182 -49.56 -66.86 28.45
CA PRO A 182 -49.97 -67.13 29.83
C PRO A 182 -49.30 -66.24 30.88
N ARG A 183 -50.16 -65.66 31.71
CA ARG A 183 -50.10 -65.54 33.17
C ARG A 183 -48.75 -65.78 33.89
N ARG A 184 -48.32 -64.69 34.54
CA ARG A 184 -48.10 -64.59 36.00
C ARG A 184 -46.80 -65.19 36.57
N SER A 185 -45.83 -64.31 36.80
CA SER A 185 -45.04 -64.27 38.05
C SER A 185 -44.27 -62.96 38.17
N LYS A 186 -44.90 -61.95 38.78
CA LYS A 186 -44.19 -60.80 39.36
C LYS A 186 -43.77 -61.17 40.78
N ARG A 187 -42.47 -61.39 40.98
CA ARG A 187 -41.81 -61.20 42.28
C ARG A 187 -40.63 -60.27 42.08
N LEU A 188 -40.85 -59.00 42.40
CA LEU A 188 -39.81 -58.04 42.69
C LEU A 188 -39.43 -58.22 44.16
N ALA A 189 -38.19 -58.62 44.41
CA ALA A 189 -37.49 -58.46 45.68
C ALA A 189 -36.02 -58.21 45.31
N SER A 190 -35.60 -56.94 45.25
CA SER A 190 -34.92 -56.20 46.33
C SER A 190 -33.41 -56.49 46.42
N LYS A 191 -32.69 -55.41 46.77
CA LYS A 191 -31.29 -55.28 47.21
C LYS A 191 -30.27 -54.99 46.10
N VAL A 192 -29.76 -53.75 45.99
CA VAL A 192 -28.94 -52.96 46.95
C VAL A 192 -27.53 -53.53 47.07
N GLY A 193 -26.56 -52.74 46.64
CA GLY A 193 -25.12 -52.94 46.82
C GLY A 193 -24.36 -52.01 45.87
N LYS A 194 -24.33 -50.69 46.11
CA LYS A 194 -23.28 -49.97 46.87
C LYS A 194 -21.85 -50.32 46.41
N ARG A 195 -21.15 -49.25 45.98
CA ARG A 195 -19.74 -48.90 46.31
C ARG A 195 -18.67 -49.76 45.61
N VAL A 196 -17.49 -49.26 45.24
CA VAL A 196 -16.80 -47.99 45.49
C VAL A 196 -15.69 -47.85 44.46
N ALA A 197 -15.33 -46.61 44.17
CA ALA A 197 -14.15 -46.22 43.42
C ALA A 197 -12.86 -46.61 44.15
N ASP A 198 -11.87 -47.09 43.41
CA ASP A 198 -10.44 -47.01 43.73
C ASP A 198 -9.75 -47.68 42.52
N LYS A 199 -8.62 -47.24 41.97
CA LYS A 199 -7.72 -46.14 42.27
C LYS A 199 -6.64 -46.17 41.18
N VAL A 200 -6.19 -44.99 40.76
CA VAL A 200 -4.76 -44.60 40.74
C VAL A 200 -3.80 -45.21 39.69
N VAL A 201 -3.19 -44.29 38.93
CA VAL A 201 -1.74 -44.16 38.62
C VAL A 201 -1.18 -45.04 37.48
N VAL A 202 -0.31 -44.59 36.56
CA VAL A 202 0.36 -43.33 36.15
C VAL A 202 1.07 -43.68 34.82
N PRO A 203 1.50 -42.70 34.01
CA PRO A 203 1.91 -42.90 32.63
C PRO A 203 3.38 -43.34 32.49
N ARG A 204 3.71 -43.95 31.35
CA ARG A 204 5.09 -44.06 30.88
C ARG A 204 5.26 -43.35 29.54
N ARG A 205 6.10 -42.31 29.60
CA ARG A 205 6.72 -41.61 28.48
C ARG A 205 8.02 -42.33 28.09
N ARG A 206 8.39 -42.11 26.82
CA ARG A 206 9.75 -42.07 26.23
C ARG A 206 10.43 -43.40 25.91
N PRO A 207 11.43 -43.42 25.00
CA PRO A 207 12.11 -42.32 24.31
C PRO A 207 11.50 -41.93 22.96
#